data_AF-A0A1J5AF06-F1
#
_entry.id   AF-A0A1J5AF06-F1
#
_cell.length_a   1.000
_cell.length_b   1.000
_cell.length_c   1.000
_cell.angle_alpha   90.00
_cell.angle_beta   90.00
_cell.angle_gamma   90.00
#
_symmetry.space_group_name_H-M   'P 1'
#
loop_
_entity.id
_entity.type
_entity.pdbx_description
1 polymer ?
#
loop_
_entity_poly.entity_id
_entity_poly.type
_entity_poly.pdbx_seq_one_letter_code
_entity_poly.pdbx_strand_id
1 'polypeptide(L)' 'MFEQTFSWVRAFEEGALSEMQLEALQAMVDTGEAATLLAAARILDFEATHKVGEEPGTYGF' A
#
# COMPACT_ATOMS: atom_id res chain seq x y z
N MET A 1 7.45 -18.32 -9.98
CA MET A 1 7.62 -16.92 -10.43
C MET A 1 7.74 -16.10 -9.17
N PHE A 2 8.79 -15.30 -8.99
CA PHE A 2 8.87 -14.41 -7.83
C PHE A 2 7.77 -13.36 -7.99
N GLU A 3 6.72 -13.47 -7.20
CA GLU A 3 5.80 -12.35 -6.94
C GLU A 3 6.66 -11.23 -6.34
N GLN A 4 7.08 -10.30 -7.19
CA GLN A 4 7.64 -9.05 -6.70
C GLN A 4 6.47 -8.30 -6.07
N THR A 5 6.27 -8.51 -4.77
CA THR A 5 5.35 -7.71 -3.96
C THR A 5 5.64 -6.25 -4.24
N PHE A 6 4.64 -5.55 -4.78
CA PHE A 6 4.74 -4.13 -5.06
C PHE A 6 4.90 -3.40 -3.71
N SER A 7 6.00 -2.64 -3.58
CA SER A 7 6.24 -1.83 -2.40
C SER A 7 5.94 -0.37 -2.69
N TRP A 8 4.93 0.18 -2.01
CA TRP A 8 4.52 1.58 -2.13
C TRP A 8 5.61 2.52 -1.63
N VAL A 9 6.30 2.14 -0.56
CA VAL A 9 7.41 2.94 0.01
C VAL A 9 8.54 3.03 -1.01
N ARG A 10 8.95 1.88 -1.56
CA ARG A 10 10.04 1.83 -2.53
C ARG A 10 9.69 2.59 -3.82
N ALA A 11 8.47 2.42 -4.32
CA ALA A 11 8.00 3.16 -5.49
C ALA A 11 7.95 4.67 -5.26
N PHE A 12 7.61 5.11 -4.03
CA PHE A 12 7.65 6.53 -3.65
C PHE A 12 9.08 7.07 -3.64
N GLU A 13 10.02 6.34 -3.04
CA GLU A 13 11.44 6.74 -2.98
C GLU A 13 12.12 6.77 -4.36
N GLU A 14 11.77 5.82 -5.24
CA GLU A 14 12.28 5.75 -6.61
C GLU A 14 11.54 6.72 -7.57
N GLY A 15 10.50 7.41 -7.10
CA GLY A 15 9.66 8.28 -7.95
C GLY A 15 8.91 7.51 -9.04
N ALA A 16 8.70 6.21 -8.85
CA ALA A 16 8.09 5.29 -9.80
C ALA A 16 6.56 5.18 -9.62
N LEU A 17 5.97 5.96 -8.70
CA LEU A 17 4.52 6.00 -8.52
C LEU A 17 3.84 6.67 -9.70
N SER A 18 2.77 6.05 -10.18
CA SER A 18 1.83 6.70 -11.10
C SER A 18 1.06 7.83 -10.42
N GLU A 19 0.53 8.75 -11.24
CA GLU A 19 -0.29 9.88 -10.79
C GLU A 19 -1.44 9.43 -9.88
N MET A 20 -2.17 8.39 -10.29
CA MET A 20 -3.24 7.77 -9.49
C MET A 20 -2.77 7.22 -8.13
N GLN A 21 -1.52 6.74 -8.04
CA GLN A 21 -0.96 6.22 -6.79
C GLN A 21 -0.56 7.36 -5.85
N LEU A 22 -0.01 8.44 -6.41
CA LEU A 22 0.25 9.67 -5.66
C LEU A 22 -1.04 10.29 -5.14
N GLU A 23 -2.10 10.32 -5.95
CA GLU A 23 -3.43 10.77 -5.52
C GLU A 23 -3.97 9.94 -4.35
N ALA A 24 -3.80 8.62 -4.37
CA ALA A 24 -4.20 7.76 -3.26
C ALA A 24 -3.43 8.11 -1.97
N LEU A 25 -2.12 8.34 -2.06
CA LEU A 25 -1.31 8.78 -0.91
C LEU A 25 -1.76 10.15 -0.40
N GLN A 26 -2.03 11.08 -1.32
CA GLN A 26 -2.46 12.43 -1.02
C GLN A 26 -3.84 12.41 -0.34
N ALA A 27 -4.76 11.57 -0.80
CA ALA A 27 -6.08 11.40 -0.21
C ALA A 27 -5.97 10.96 1.25
N MET A 28 -5.10 10.01 1.58
CA MET A 28 -4.92 9.58 2.98
C MET A 28 -4.31 10.66 3.88
N VAL A 29 -3.50 11.57 3.30
CA VAL A 29 -3.00 12.73 4.03
C VAL A 29 -4.12 13.74 4.25
N ASP A 30 -4.96 13.96 3.24
CA ASP A 30 -6.10 14.87 3.29
C ASP A 30 -7.18 14.40 4.27
N THR A 31 -7.46 13.10 4.32
CA THR A 31 -8.39 12.48 5.29
C THR A 31 -7.83 12.46 6.72
N GLY A 32 -6.53 12.71 6.89
CA GLY A 32 -5.84 12.65 8.17
C GLY A 32 -5.49 11.23 8.64
N GLU A 33 -5.67 10.22 7.79
CA GLU A 33 -5.21 8.85 8.05
C GLU A 33 -3.68 8.75 8.11
N ALA A 34 -2.99 9.61 7.34
CA ALA A 34 -1.54 9.72 7.32
C ALA A 34 -1.09 11.16 7.59
N ALA A 35 -0.05 11.32 8.40
CA ALA A 35 0.54 12.65 8.63
C ALA A 35 1.36 13.16 7.43
N THR A 36 1.82 12.27 6.55
CA THR A 36 2.67 12.57 5.37
C THR A 36 2.48 11.54 4.27
N LEU A 37 2.86 11.88 3.03
CA LEU A 37 2.82 10.94 1.89
C LEU A 37 3.66 9.68 2.13
N LEU A 38 4.78 9.79 2.85
CA LEU A 38 5.60 8.64 3.21
C LEU A 38 4.90 7.72 4.22
N ALA A 39 4.21 8.31 5.22
CA ALA A 39 3.41 7.54 6.16
C ALA A 39 2.25 6.83 5.44
N ALA A 40 1.61 7.53 4.49
CA ALA A 40 0.60 6.96 3.63
C ALA A 40 1.15 5.77 2.82
N ALA A 41 2.35 5.90 2.27
CA ALA A 41 2.97 4.82 1.48
C ALA A 41 3.23 3.59 2.35
N ARG A 42 3.68 3.77 3.60
CA ARG A 42 3.87 2.66 4.54
C ARG A 42 2.57 1.94 4.91
N ILE A 43 1.48 2.68 5.06
CA ILE A 43 0.15 2.10 5.36
C ILE A 43 -0.32 1.26 4.16
N LEU A 44 -0.28 1.80 2.94
CA LEU A 44 -0.67 1.07 1.73
C LEU A 44 0.26 -0.12 1.42
N ASP A 45 1.56 0.02 1.69
CA ASP A 45 2.54 -1.06 1.58
C ASP A 45 2.18 -2.23 2.50
N PHE A 46 1.83 -1.90 3.74
CA PHE A 46 1.39 -2.87 4.73
C PHE A 46 0.07 -3.52 4.32
N GLU A 47 -0.93 -2.74 3.88
CA GLU A 47 -2.22 -3.25 3.40
C GLU A 47 -2.09 -4.11 2.14
N ALA A 48 -1.23 -3.73 1.19
CA ALA A 48 -0.97 -4.51 -0.01
C ALA A 48 -0.32 -5.86 0.33
N THR A 49 0.62 -5.86 1.28
CA THR A 49 1.27 -7.08 1.79
C THR A 49 0.30 -7.94 2.61
N HIS A 50 -0.60 -7.34 3.39
CA HIS A 50 -1.58 -8.05 4.20
C HIS A 50 -2.80 -8.55 3.41
N LYS A 51 -3.24 -7.87 2.35
CA LYS A 51 -4.31 -8.35 1.46
C LYS A 51 -3.91 -9.56 0.62
N VAL A 52 -2.61 -9.81 0.44
CA VAL A 52 -2.10 -11.05 -0.16
C VAL A 52 -2.24 -12.27 0.78
N GLY A 53 -2.60 -12.06 2.05
CA GLY A 53 -2.79 -13.13 3.05
C GLY A 53 -4.25 -13.46 3.42
N GLU A 54 -5.26 -12.73 2.92
CA GLU A 54 -6.66 -13.08 3.16
C GLU A 54 -7.18 -13.94 2.01
N GLU A 55 -6.84 -15.23 2.04
CA GLU A 55 -7.66 -16.24 1.39
C GLU A 55 -9.00 -16.30 2.16
N PRO A 56 -10.17 -15.97 1.57
CA PRO A 56 -11.45 -16.34 2.16
C PRO A 56 -11.61 -17.87 2.02
N GLY A 57 -11.06 -18.62 2.96
CA GLY A 57 -11.01 -20.08 2.88
C GLY A 57 -10.91 -20.77 4.24
N THR A 58 -12.06 -20.90 4.90
CA THR A 58 -12.46 -22.07 5.71
C THR A 58 -11.38 -22.75 6.57
N TYR A 59 -11.34 -22.43 7.87
CA TYR A 59 -11.02 -23.44 8.87
C TYR A 59 -12.33 -23.99 9.44
N GLY A 60 -12.76 -25.11 8.84
CA GLY A 60 -13.78 -25.98 9.42
C GLY A 60 -13.29 -26.51 10.76
N PHE A 61 -14.18 -26.49 11.74
CA PHE A 61 -14.13 -27.34 12.93
C PHE A 61 -15.27 -28.34 12.85
#